data_AF-X0VXU8-F1
#
_entry.id   AF-X0VXU8-F1
#
_cell.length_a   1.000
_cell.length_b   1.000
_cell.length_c   1.000
_cell.angle_alpha   90.00
_cell.angle_beta   90.00
_cell.angle_gamma   90.00
#
_symmetry.space_group_name_H-M   'P 1'
#
loop_
_entity.id
_entity.type
_entity.pdbx_description
1 polymer ?
#
loop_
_entity_poly.entity_id
_entity_poly.type
_entity_poly.pdbx_seq_one_letter_code
_entity_poly.pdbx_strand_id
1 'polypeptide(L)'
;FNLVDLGNNRVAFRANNGQYVCAEGGGGRELVANRDVIGEWEVFELVDLGDKQVALRAANGQYVTAKGGKLIADRNSIGKWENFSLVKIDKK
;
A
#
# COMPACT_ATOMS: atom_id res chain seq x y z
N PHE A 1 -5.60 10.23 -1.53
CA PHE A 1 -5.93 8.93 -2.15
C PHE A 1 -7.37 8.57 -1.81
N ASN A 2 -8.05 7.86 -2.71
CA ASN A 2 -9.25 7.12 -2.39
C ASN A 2 -8.85 5.66 -2.12
N LEU A 3 -9.25 5.13 -0.97
CA LEU A 3 -9.08 3.71 -0.66
C LEU A 3 -10.21 2.94 -1.33
N VAL A 4 -9.86 1.95 -2.14
CA VAL A 4 -10.81 1.02 -2.76
C VAL A 4 -10.75 -0.28 -2.00
N ASP A 5 -11.85 -0.63 -1.33
CA ASP A 5 -11.99 -1.92 -0.64
C ASP A 5 -12.32 -3.02 -1.67
N LEU A 6 -11.51 -4.08 -1.67
CA LEU A 6 -11.64 -5.25 -2.56
C LEU A 6 -12.10 -6.50 -1.78
N GLY A 7 -12.44 -6.34 -0.49
CA GLY A 7 -12.82 -7.41 0.41
C GLY A 7 -11.63 -8.27 0.87
N ASN A 8 -11.85 -9.07 1.92
CA ASN A 8 -10.85 -9.96 2.52
C ASN A 8 -9.55 -9.24 2.91
N ASN A 9 -9.67 -8.07 3.54
CA ASN A 9 -8.55 -7.19 3.92
C ASN A 9 -7.66 -6.72 2.76
N ARG A 10 -8.12 -6.83 1.51
CA ARG A 10 -7.39 -6.35 0.34
C ARG A 10 -7.92 -4.99 -0.09
N VAL A 11 -7.00 -4.12 -0.44
CA VAL A 11 -7.29 -2.76 -0.87
C VAL A 11 -6.44 -2.36 -2.07
N ALA A 12 -6.94 -1.38 -2.82
CA ALA A 12 -6.15 -0.62 -3.77
C ALA A 12 -6.18 0.87 -3.41
N PHE A 13 -5.13 1.60 -3.75
CA PHE A 13 -5.05 3.05 -3.52
C PHE A 13 -5.15 3.78 -4.85
N ARG A 14 -6.21 4.57 -5.03
CA ARG A 14 -6.37 5.43 -6.20
C ARG A 14 -5.88 6.84 -5.88
N ALA A 15 -4.92 7.33 -6.65
CA ALA A 15 -4.38 8.68 -6.53
C ALA A 15 -5.31 9.71 -7.21
N ASN A 16 -5.07 10.99 -6.94
CA ASN A 16 -5.88 12.09 -7.47
C ASN A 16 -5.80 12.21 -9.00
N ASN A 17 -4.72 11.70 -9.61
CA ASN A 17 -4.56 11.61 -11.07
C ASN A 17 -5.44 10.51 -11.70
N GLY A 18 -6.27 9.82 -10.92
CA GLY A 18 -7.17 8.77 -11.39
C GLY A 18 -6.52 7.39 -11.52
N GLN A 19 -5.22 7.26 -11.27
CA GLN A 19 -4.46 6.01 -11.41
C GLN A 19 -4.27 5.29 -10.06
N TYR A 20 -4.01 3.99 -10.12
CA TYR A 20 -3.76 3.12 -8.97
C TYR A 20 -2.27 3.04 -8.64
N VAL A 21 -1.98 2.93 -7.35
CA VAL A 21 -0.63 2.66 -6.83
C VAL A 21 -0.24 1.23 -7.16
N CYS A 22 0.87 1.06 -7.87
CA CYS A 22 1.48 -0.19 -8.30
C CYS A 22 2.78 -0.41 -7.54
N ALA A 23 2.98 -1.63 -7.03
CA ALA A 23 4.26 -2.10 -6.51
C ALA A 23 5.18 -2.48 -7.68
N GLU A 24 5.95 -1.53 -8.22
CA GLU A 24 6.74 -1.73 -9.44
C GLU A 24 7.72 -2.89 -9.33
N GLY A 25 7.95 -3.57 -10.47
CA GLY A 25 8.82 -4.74 -10.52
C GLY A 25 8.39 -5.87 -9.58
N GLY A 26 7.08 -6.02 -9.33
CA GLY A 26 6.55 -6.98 -8.37
C GLY A 26 6.94 -6.66 -6.92
N GLY A 27 7.04 -5.38 -6.57
CA GLY A 27 7.35 -4.88 -5.22
C GLY A 27 8.83 -4.71 -4.88
N GLY A 28 9.76 -5.11 -5.75
CA GLY A 28 11.19 -4.85 -5.60
C GLY A 28 11.64 -3.42 -5.98
N ARG A 29 10.71 -2.57 -6.43
CA ARG A 29 10.93 -1.16 -6.77
C ARG A 29 9.93 -0.26 -6.06
N GLU A 30 10.01 1.04 -6.34
CA GLU A 30 9.13 2.02 -5.71
C GLU A 30 7.65 1.80 -6.01
N LEU A 31 6.78 2.17 -5.07
CA LEU A 31 5.35 2.26 -5.30
C LEU A 31 5.05 3.52 -6.13
N VAL A 32 4.38 3.36 -7.27
CA VAL A 32 4.09 4.44 -8.22
C VAL A 32 2.60 4.44 -8.59
N ALA A 33 1.96 5.61 -8.61
CA ALA A 33 0.57 5.75 -9.04
C ALA A 33 0.46 5.94 -10.56
N ASN A 34 0.61 4.84 -11.31
CA ASN A 34 0.75 4.84 -12.77
C ASN A 34 -0.02 3.73 -13.50
N ARG A 35 -1.09 3.19 -12.90
CA ARG A 35 -1.92 2.13 -13.51
C ARG A 35 -3.37 2.55 -13.65
N ASP A 36 -3.96 2.26 -14.81
CA ASP A 36 -5.37 2.57 -15.08
C ASP A 36 -6.34 1.53 -14.51
N VAL A 37 -5.87 0.29 -14.32
CA VAL A 37 -6.66 -0.85 -13.84
C VAL A 37 -5.99 -1.50 -12.65
N ILE A 38 -6.79 -2.15 -11.81
CA ILE A 38 -6.31 -2.95 -10.68
C ILE A 38 -5.97 -4.34 -11.20
N GLY A 39 -4.68 -4.67 -11.21
CA GLY A 39 -4.17 -6.03 -11.33
C GLY A 39 -3.55 -6.49 -10.02
N GLU A 40 -2.73 -7.54 -10.09
CA GLU A 40 -2.12 -8.15 -8.91
C GLU A 40 -1.20 -7.16 -8.15
N TRP A 41 -0.45 -6.31 -8.84
CA TRP A 41 0.56 -5.44 -8.23
C TRP A 41 -0.02 -4.14 -7.64
N GLU A 42 -1.30 -3.86 -7.89
CA GLU A 42 -2.02 -2.72 -7.35
C GLU A 42 -2.82 -3.08 -6.10
N VAL A 43 -2.80 -4.36 -5.71
CA VAL A 43 -3.49 -4.89 -4.54
C VAL A 43 -2.52 -5.02 -3.38
N PHE A 44 -2.94 -4.48 -2.24
CA PHE A 44 -2.24 -4.58 -0.98
C PHE A 44 -3.16 -5.19 0.06
N GLU A 45 -2.63 -6.06 0.90
CA GLU A 45 -3.32 -6.54 2.08
C GLU A 45 -3.05 -5.60 3.25
N LEU A 46 -4.12 -5.17 3.91
CA LEU A 46 -4.08 -4.44 5.17
C LEU A 46 -3.92 -5.42 6.32
N VAL A 47 -2.77 -5.33 6.99
CA VAL A 47 -2.50 -6.08 8.21
C VAL A 47 -2.73 -5.15 9.40
N ASP A 48 -3.74 -5.42 10.20
CA ASP A 48 -4.02 -4.68 11.44
C ASP A 48 -2.93 -4.99 12.49
N LEU A 49 -2.32 -3.93 13.04
CA LEU A 49 -1.29 -4.03 14.07
C LEU A 49 -1.81 -3.59 15.45
N GLY A 50 -3.09 -3.23 15.56
CA GLY A 50 -3.65 -2.59 16.74
C GLY A 50 -3.35 -1.09 16.78
N ASP A 51 -3.96 -0.38 17.74
CA ASP A 51 -3.73 1.05 17.99
C ASP A 51 -3.81 1.96 16.75
N LYS A 52 -4.75 1.65 15.84
CA LYS A 52 -4.96 2.34 14.56
C LYS A 52 -3.74 2.32 13.63
N GLN A 53 -2.81 1.40 13.87
CA GLN A 53 -1.66 1.15 13.01
C GLN A 53 -1.93 -0.04 12.09
N VAL A 54 -1.38 0.03 10.88
CA VAL A 54 -1.48 -1.01 9.86
C VAL A 54 -0.13 -1.21 9.19
N ALA A 55 0.08 -2.40 8.63
CA ALA A 55 1.09 -2.64 7.61
C ALA A 55 0.41 -2.94 6.27
N LEU A 56 1.15 -2.69 5.18
CA LEU A 56 0.72 -3.01 3.83
C LEU A 56 1.60 -4.14 3.30
N ARG A 57 0.99 -5.27 2.95
CA ARG A 57 1.67 -6.38 2.29
C ARG A 57 1.32 -6.41 0.81
N ALA A 58 2.33 -6.39 -0.06
CA ALA A 58 2.12 -6.47 -1.50
C ALA A 58 1.97 -7.92 -1.97
N ALA A 59 1.60 -8.13 -3.23
CA ALA A 59 1.40 -9.46 -3.82
C ALA A 59 2.64 -10.38 -3.76
N ASN A 60 3.84 -9.80 -3.68
CA ASN A 60 5.08 -10.55 -3.50
C ASN A 60 5.29 -11.09 -2.07
N GLY A 61 4.33 -10.89 -1.16
CA GLY A 61 4.37 -11.34 0.23
C GLY A 61 5.20 -10.45 1.16
N GLN A 62 5.81 -9.37 0.66
CA GLN A 62 6.65 -8.46 1.44
C GLN A 62 5.89 -7.22 1.90
N TYR A 63 6.36 -6.62 3.00
CA TYR A 63 5.81 -5.40 3.57
C TYR A 63 6.41 -4.15 2.93
N VAL A 64 5.56 -3.14 2.74
CA VAL A 64 5.95 -1.81 2.28
C VAL A 64 6.73 -1.09 3.37
N THR A 65 7.92 -0.57 3.05
CA THR A 65 8.76 0.27 3.91
C THR A 65 8.80 1.71 3.43
N ALA A 66 8.85 2.67 4.34
CA ALA A 66 9.06 4.10 4.05
C ALA A 66 10.51 4.59 4.27
N LYS A 67 11.48 3.68 4.28
CA LYS A 67 12.88 4.03 4.53
C LYS A 67 13.51 4.74 3.32
N GLY A 68 14.15 5.88 3.55
CA GLY A 68 14.94 6.59 2.53
C GLY A 68 14.12 7.44 1.55
N GLY A 69 12.91 7.87 1.94
CA GLY A 69 12.08 8.78 1.14
C GLY A 69 11.33 8.12 -0.01
N LYS A 70 11.36 6.78 -0.10
CA LYS A 70 10.59 5.98 -1.05
C LYS A 70 9.73 4.97 -0.30
N LEU A 71 8.67 4.52 -0.95
CA LEU A 71 7.87 3.37 -0.52
C LEU A 71 8.26 2.16 -1.38
N ILE A 72 8.72 1.06 -0.79
CA ILE A 72 9.16 -0.17 -1.49
C ILE A 72 8.65 -1.39 -0.73
N ALA A 73 8.19 -2.45 -1.41
CA ALA A 73 7.75 -3.69 -0.77
C ALA A 73 8.88 -4.75 -0.71
N ASP A 74 9.90 -4.48 0.12
CA ASP A 74 11.14 -5.28 0.22
C ASP A 74 11.44 -5.83 1.64
N ARG A 75 10.46 -5.84 2.54
CA ARG A 75 10.66 -6.28 3.93
C ARG A 75 9.92 -7.56 4.27
N ASN A 76 10.63 -8.48 4.91
CA ASN A 76 10.06 -9.74 5.41
C ASN A 76 9.40 -9.60 6.80
N SER A 77 9.64 -8.49 7.50
CA SER A 77 9.14 -8.26 8.86
C SER A 77 8.70 -6.82 9.03
N ILE A 78 7.72 -6.61 9.91
CA ILE A 78 7.18 -5.30 10.25
C ILE A 78 8.07 -4.68 11.32
N GLY A 79 8.65 -3.52 11.04
CA GLY A 79 9.34 -2.70 12.00
C GLY A 79 8.79 -1.28 12.01
N LYS A 80 9.62 -0.32 12.42
CA LYS A 80 9.25 1.08 12.54
C LYS A 80 8.83 1.71 11.20
N TRP A 81 9.39 1.25 10.08
CA TRP A 81 9.19 1.87 8.77
C TRP A 81 8.09 1.20 7.94
N GLU A 82 7.56 0.07 8.41
CA GLU A 82 6.48 -0.69 7.80
C GLU A 82 5.15 -0.51 8.55
N ASN A 83 5.16 0.33 9.58
CA ASN A 83 4.03 0.68 10.43
C ASN A 83 3.48 2.05 9.99
N PHE A 84 2.22 2.05 9.55
CA PHE A 84 1.52 3.21 9.01
C PHE A 84 0.23 3.50 9.78
N SER A 85 -0.13 4.77 9.88
CA SER A 85 -1.46 5.17 10.35
C SER A 85 -2.40 5.40 9.18
N LEU A 86 -3.57 4.76 9.18
CA LEU A 86 -4.61 5.02 8.20
C LEU A 86 -5.54 6.14 8.70
N VAL A 87 -5.37 7.35 8.15
CA VAL A 87 -6.17 8.52 8.52
C VAL A 87 -7.20 8.81 7.44
N LYS A 88 -8.48 8.69 7.78
CA LYS A 88 -9.57 9.13 6.92
C LYS A 88 -9.66 10.66 7.01
N ILE A 89 -9.61 11.32 5.86
CA ILE A 89 -9.84 12.76 5.74
C ILE A 89 -11.23 12.94 5.16
N ASP A 90 -12.14 13.49 5.96
CA ASP A 90 -13.47 13.86 5.48
C ASP A 90 -13.33 15.08 4.56
N LYS A 91 -13.88 14.96 3.34
CA LYS A 91 -13.99 16.10 2.43
C LYS A 91 -15.05 17.04 3.01
N LYS A 92 -14.66 18.31 3.21
CA LYS A 92 -15.61 19.40 3.46
C LYS A 92 -16.56 19.57 2.28
#